data_AF-A0A366MAV7-F1
#
_entry.id   AF-A0A366MAV7-F1
#
_cell.length_a   1.000
_cell.length_b   1.000
_cell.length_c   1.000
_cell.angle_alpha   90.00
_cell.angle_beta   90.00
_cell.angle_gamma   90.00
#
_symmetry.space_group_name_H-M   'P 1'
#
loop_
_entity.id
_entity.type
_entity.pdbx_description
1 polymer ?
#
loop_
_entity_poly.entity_id
_entity_poly.type
_entity_poly.pdbx_seq_one_letter_code
_entity_poly.pdbx_strand_id
1 'polypeptide(L)'
;MALAAGVDKVIAIEGLHHRLILAYSVPIRIGVMIEDGMVDYVDAANVSTPKIIKHSQKFVKQGIFVGIPRNLPNRAVIRWFAVNEFLKKKYNRNMNFHIIPELEFDGKISGREIRKSIIENNMEIPEEVKELLPKTSTKILENELKKGTIPGEKYWKNMTKRMNTCSRPNLMNIAYLNGNAINEIIKGRVYRDEESIWATFRRAGYGPVLTRLAISAIEEKVTRQEVVNLMREYEQKGVIPQEQSVDKVIERSFYVATQCEKGEEASIANEKFRNNPNIKINNVPLSIEAGLYLTEFETKILNRNLNNKNRKLEQDSSPQKPSQVNLNPKIYIDKDGKLSCEIRVEKKKIKTNLRIAAKDVTYIRYILDSQFIPVTSEIIETKSGLRVRIYIHNNYN
;
A
#
# COMPACT_ATOMS: atom_id res chain seq x y z
N MET A 1 -28.30 4.31 -9.42
CA MET A 1 -28.18 3.14 -10.32
C MET A 1 -28.59 1.84 -9.65
N ALA A 2 -27.86 1.35 -8.63
CA ALA A 2 -28.18 0.08 -7.96
C ALA A 2 -29.63 -0.01 -7.47
N LEU A 3 -30.14 1.02 -6.79
CA LEU A 3 -31.55 1.08 -6.37
C LEU A 3 -32.53 0.97 -7.55
N ALA A 4 -32.22 1.64 -8.67
CA ALA A 4 -33.03 1.58 -9.88
C ALA A 4 -32.92 0.25 -10.64
N ALA A 5 -31.92 -0.58 -10.30
CA ALA A 5 -31.77 -1.95 -10.79
C ALA A 5 -32.46 -2.97 -9.87
N GLY A 6 -33.16 -2.52 -8.82
CA GLY A 6 -33.93 -3.39 -7.92
C GLY A 6 -33.23 -3.78 -6.62
N VAL A 7 -32.11 -3.13 -6.27
CA VAL A 7 -31.47 -3.32 -4.96
C VAL A 7 -32.25 -2.57 -3.88
N ASP A 8 -32.56 -3.21 -2.76
CA ASP A 8 -33.29 -2.58 -1.64
C ASP A 8 -32.45 -1.52 -0.90
N LYS A 9 -31.17 -1.81 -0.67
CA LYS A 9 -30.25 -0.95 0.09
C LYS A 9 -28.85 -0.96 -0.49
N VAL A 10 -28.23 0.22 -0.55
CA VAL A 10 -26.81 0.37 -0.90
C VAL A 10 -26.03 0.70 0.37
N ILE A 11 -25.04 -0.13 0.71
CA ILE A 11 -24.14 0.08 1.84
C ILE A 11 -22.75 0.44 1.28
N ALA A 12 -22.25 1.62 1.64
CA ALA A 12 -20.95 2.08 1.19
C ALA A 12 -19.84 1.48 2.07
N ILE A 13 -18.80 0.94 1.42
CA ILE A 13 -17.54 0.55 2.09
C ILE A 13 -16.47 1.55 1.66
N GLU A 14 -16.35 2.62 2.43
CA GLU A 14 -15.47 3.74 2.11
C GLU A 14 -14.04 3.53 2.58
N GLY A 15 -13.12 4.31 2.01
CA GLY A 15 -11.76 4.43 2.53
C GLY A 15 -10.78 3.29 2.23
N LEU A 16 -11.21 2.14 1.70
CA LEU A 16 -10.30 1.01 1.45
C LEU A 16 -9.53 1.10 0.13
N HIS A 17 -10.12 1.68 -0.92
CA HIS A 17 -9.67 1.50 -2.31
C HIS A 17 -8.37 2.24 -2.67
N HIS A 18 -8.06 3.33 -1.97
CA HIS A 18 -6.78 4.04 -2.07
C HIS A 18 -5.77 3.63 -0.98
N ARG A 19 -6.20 2.82 0.00
CA ARG A 19 -5.39 2.42 1.16
C ARG A 19 -4.96 0.97 1.16
N LEU A 20 -5.63 0.10 0.42
CA LEU A 20 -5.40 -1.34 0.44
C LEU A 20 -5.56 -1.95 -0.95
N ILE A 21 -4.62 -2.81 -1.34
CA ILE A 21 -4.81 -3.71 -2.49
C ILE A 21 -5.95 -4.70 -2.21
N LEU A 22 -6.54 -5.25 -3.28
CA LEU A 22 -7.66 -6.21 -3.19
C LEU A 22 -7.42 -7.37 -2.22
N ALA A 23 -6.19 -7.86 -2.11
CA ALA A 23 -5.89 -8.98 -1.23
C ALA A 23 -6.03 -8.65 0.27
N TYR A 24 -6.00 -7.37 0.64
CA TYR A 24 -6.26 -6.90 2.00
C TYR A 24 -7.67 -6.35 2.17
N SER A 25 -8.23 -5.70 1.14
CA SER A 25 -9.59 -5.16 1.23
C SER A 25 -10.70 -6.20 1.09
N VAL A 26 -10.49 -7.34 0.40
CA VAL A 26 -11.50 -8.41 0.28
C VAL A 26 -11.80 -9.08 1.64
N PRO A 27 -10.80 -9.49 2.45
CA PRO A 27 -11.05 -9.93 3.83
C PRO A 27 -11.93 -8.97 4.63
N ILE A 28 -11.61 -7.68 4.59
CA ILE A 28 -12.37 -6.63 5.29
C ILE A 28 -13.82 -6.58 4.80
N ARG A 29 -14.04 -6.55 3.48
CA ARG A 29 -15.38 -6.48 2.89
C ARG A 29 -16.25 -7.67 3.27
N ILE A 30 -15.69 -8.89 3.22
CA ILE A 30 -16.42 -10.10 3.62
C ILE A 30 -16.70 -10.10 5.11
N GLY A 31 -15.74 -9.68 5.94
CA GLY A 31 -15.96 -9.52 7.38
C GLY A 31 -17.12 -8.57 7.70
N VAL A 32 -17.15 -7.40 7.05
CA VAL A 32 -18.25 -6.43 7.19
C VAL A 32 -19.58 -7.02 6.73
N MET A 33 -19.63 -7.70 5.57
CA MET A 33 -20.86 -8.36 5.11
C MET A 33 -21.39 -9.38 6.11
N ILE A 34 -20.50 -10.20 6.70
CA ILE A 34 -20.89 -11.18 7.73
C ILE A 34 -21.33 -10.47 9.02
N GLU A 35 -20.69 -9.37 9.42
CA GLU A 35 -21.11 -8.60 10.60
C GLU A 35 -22.49 -7.94 10.39
N ASP A 36 -22.78 -7.49 9.16
CA ASP A 36 -24.07 -6.91 8.75
C ASP A 36 -25.20 -7.95 8.58
N GLY A 37 -24.94 -9.22 8.91
CA GLY A 37 -25.96 -10.27 8.88
C GLY A 37 -26.20 -10.88 7.50
N MET A 38 -25.38 -10.58 6.49
CA MET A 38 -25.51 -11.19 5.17
C MET A 38 -25.38 -12.71 5.25
N VAL A 39 -26.20 -13.43 4.51
CA VAL A 39 -26.27 -14.89 4.47
C VAL A 39 -25.93 -15.46 3.09
N ASP A 40 -26.07 -14.65 2.05
CA ASP A 40 -25.87 -15.04 0.66
C ASP A 40 -24.98 -14.00 -0.04
N TYR A 41 -24.10 -14.49 -0.90
CA TYR A 41 -23.24 -13.67 -1.78
C TYR A 41 -23.45 -14.13 -3.22
N VAL A 42 -23.88 -13.20 -4.07
CA VAL A 42 -24.15 -13.48 -5.49
C VAL A 42 -23.06 -12.81 -6.33
N ASP A 43 -22.43 -13.57 -7.22
CA ASP A 43 -21.41 -13.08 -8.15
C ASP A 43 -21.61 -13.68 -9.54
N ALA A 44 -21.12 -13.00 -10.56
CA ALA A 44 -21.21 -13.47 -11.93
C ALA A 44 -19.87 -14.07 -12.37
N ALA A 45 -19.88 -15.32 -12.84
CA ALA A 45 -18.68 -15.97 -13.35
C ALA A 45 -18.97 -17.12 -14.30
N ASN A 46 -18.25 -17.16 -15.43
CA ASN A 46 -18.29 -18.29 -16.36
C ASN A 46 -17.38 -19.43 -15.91
N VAL A 47 -17.59 -19.92 -14.69
CA VAL A 47 -16.89 -21.08 -14.11
C VAL A 47 -17.78 -21.78 -13.10
N SER A 48 -17.74 -23.11 -13.06
CA SER A 48 -18.55 -23.88 -12.13
C SER A 48 -18.10 -23.68 -10.67
N THR A 49 -19.07 -23.66 -9.75
CA THR A 49 -18.83 -23.55 -8.30
C THR A 49 -17.85 -24.62 -7.78
N PRO A 50 -17.94 -25.92 -8.15
CA PRO A 50 -16.96 -26.92 -7.71
C PRO A 50 -15.53 -26.61 -8.10
N LYS A 51 -15.31 -25.98 -9.27
CA LYS A 51 -13.97 -25.60 -9.74
C LYS A 51 -13.43 -24.41 -8.94
N ILE A 52 -14.28 -23.43 -8.60
CA ILE A 52 -13.90 -22.33 -7.69
C ILE A 52 -13.48 -22.89 -6.34
N ILE A 53 -14.28 -23.79 -5.75
CA ILE A 53 -14.00 -24.44 -4.45
C ILE A 53 -12.66 -25.17 -4.49
N LYS A 54 -12.43 -25.99 -5.52
CA LYS A 54 -11.16 -26.72 -5.66
C LYS A 54 -9.96 -25.79 -5.69
N HIS A 55 -10.05 -24.67 -6.42
CA HIS A 55 -8.95 -23.72 -6.51
C HIS A 55 -8.76 -22.88 -5.24
N SER A 56 -9.83 -22.61 -4.48
CA SER A 56 -9.77 -21.79 -3.27
C SER A 56 -9.09 -22.52 -2.09
N GLN A 57 -9.28 -23.83 -1.97
CA GLN A 57 -8.77 -24.67 -0.86
C GLN A 57 -7.29 -24.45 -0.55
N LYS A 58 -6.44 -24.35 -1.58
CA LYS A 58 -5.00 -24.08 -1.40
C LYS A 58 -4.77 -22.77 -0.65
N PHE A 59 -5.46 -21.70 -1.05
CA PHE A 59 -5.31 -20.37 -0.47
C PHE A 59 -5.90 -20.29 0.94
N VAL A 60 -7.00 -21.01 1.20
CA VAL A 60 -7.58 -21.16 2.55
C VAL A 60 -6.55 -21.80 3.48
N LYS A 61 -5.98 -22.93 3.08
CA LYS A 61 -4.99 -23.66 3.89
C LYS A 61 -3.73 -22.82 4.15
N GLN A 62 -3.30 -22.05 3.15
CA GLN A 62 -2.13 -21.19 3.27
C GLN A 62 -2.41 -19.90 4.05
N GLY A 63 -3.66 -19.42 4.12
CA GLY A 63 -3.98 -18.09 4.65
C GLY A 63 -3.37 -16.95 3.81
N ILE A 64 -3.12 -17.19 2.51
CA ILE A 64 -2.48 -16.23 1.60
C ILE A 64 -3.38 -16.02 0.39
N PHE A 65 -3.96 -14.82 0.29
CA PHE A 65 -4.88 -14.35 -0.76
C PHE A 65 -4.24 -13.32 -1.71
N VAL A 66 -2.98 -12.96 -1.45
CA VAL A 66 -2.10 -12.21 -2.36
C VAL A 66 -1.53 -13.13 -3.44
N GLY A 67 -1.30 -12.59 -4.64
CA GLY A 67 -0.53 -13.30 -5.68
C GLY A 67 -1.21 -14.52 -6.29
N ILE A 68 -2.55 -14.61 -6.26
CA ILE A 68 -3.31 -15.65 -6.97
C ILE A 68 -2.92 -15.64 -8.46
N PRO A 69 -2.45 -16.77 -9.03
CA PRO A 69 -1.93 -16.84 -10.39
C PRO A 69 -2.91 -16.33 -11.45
N ARG A 70 -2.38 -15.67 -12.49
CA ARG A 70 -3.20 -15.05 -13.55
C ARG A 70 -3.88 -16.07 -14.47
N ASN A 71 -3.33 -17.28 -14.56
CA ASN A 71 -3.88 -18.38 -15.36
C ASN A 71 -5.06 -19.08 -14.68
N LEU A 72 -5.37 -18.75 -13.41
CA LEU A 72 -6.57 -19.29 -12.77
C LEU A 72 -7.83 -18.55 -13.27
N PRO A 73 -8.90 -19.29 -13.63
CA PRO A 73 -10.14 -18.68 -14.09
C PRO A 73 -10.78 -17.90 -12.94
N ASN A 74 -11.33 -16.71 -13.23
CA ASN A 74 -12.08 -15.91 -12.27
C ASN A 74 -11.38 -15.76 -10.90
N ARG A 75 -10.07 -15.44 -10.92
CA ARG A 75 -9.22 -15.30 -9.73
C ARG A 75 -9.79 -14.39 -8.63
N ALA A 76 -10.65 -13.44 -8.98
CA ALA A 76 -11.33 -12.58 -8.03
C ALA A 76 -12.33 -13.41 -7.22
N VAL A 77 -13.23 -14.13 -7.88
CA VAL A 77 -14.22 -15.01 -7.25
C VAL A 77 -13.55 -16.10 -6.39
N ILE A 78 -12.45 -16.69 -6.88
CA ILE A 78 -11.63 -17.62 -6.07
C ILE A 78 -11.15 -16.97 -4.76
N ARG A 79 -10.72 -15.70 -4.81
CA ARG A 79 -10.31 -14.94 -3.62
C ARG A 79 -11.48 -14.74 -2.65
N TRP A 80 -12.62 -14.28 -3.16
CA TRP A 80 -13.80 -14.04 -2.33
C TRP A 80 -14.24 -15.33 -1.63
N PHE A 81 -14.30 -16.43 -2.36
CA PHE A 81 -14.64 -17.72 -1.78
C PHE A 81 -13.61 -18.18 -0.72
N ALA A 82 -12.31 -18.11 -1.03
CA ALA A 82 -11.26 -18.51 -0.10
C ALA A 82 -11.30 -17.69 1.21
N VAL A 83 -11.59 -16.40 1.10
CA VAL A 83 -11.71 -15.51 2.27
C VAL A 83 -12.95 -15.85 3.09
N ASN A 84 -14.10 -16.12 2.46
CA ASN A 84 -15.31 -16.57 3.18
C ASN A 84 -15.04 -17.83 4.00
N GLU A 85 -14.40 -18.85 3.41
CA GLU A 85 -14.03 -20.07 4.12
C GLU A 85 -13.02 -19.83 5.25
N PHE A 86 -12.05 -18.94 5.05
CA PHE A 86 -11.10 -18.57 6.11
C PHE A 86 -11.80 -17.90 7.30
N LEU A 87 -12.73 -16.98 7.02
CA LEU A 87 -13.46 -16.23 8.05
C LEU A 87 -14.49 -17.08 8.80
N LYS A 88 -14.83 -18.27 8.30
CA LYS A 88 -15.65 -19.27 9.04
C LYS A 88 -15.17 -19.48 10.46
N LYS A 89 -13.85 -19.58 10.65
CA LYS A 89 -13.24 -19.81 11.97
C LYS A 89 -13.56 -18.68 12.95
N LYS A 90 -13.63 -17.44 12.47
CA LYS A 90 -13.93 -16.26 13.30
C LYS A 90 -15.42 -16.15 13.58
N TYR A 91 -16.25 -16.23 12.55
CA TYR A 91 -17.68 -15.91 12.66
C TYR A 91 -18.59 -17.13 12.87
N ASN A 92 -18.02 -18.34 12.89
CA ASN A 92 -18.73 -19.61 12.98
C ASN A 92 -19.82 -19.82 11.92
N ARG A 93 -19.72 -19.10 10.80
CA ARG A 93 -20.65 -19.18 9.66
C ARG A 93 -19.98 -18.75 8.37
N ASN A 94 -20.53 -19.22 7.26
CA ASN A 94 -20.18 -18.79 5.90
C ASN A 94 -21.39 -18.13 5.28
N MET A 95 -21.16 -17.19 4.35
CA MET A 95 -22.19 -16.84 3.38
C MET A 95 -22.29 -17.94 2.32
N ASN A 96 -23.48 -18.21 1.82
CA ASN A 96 -23.69 -19.10 0.68
C ASN A 96 -23.32 -18.37 -0.61
N PHE A 97 -22.48 -18.99 -1.44
CA PHE A 97 -22.07 -18.40 -2.70
C PHE A 97 -22.98 -18.87 -3.83
N HIS A 98 -23.59 -17.90 -4.51
CA HIS A 98 -24.41 -18.10 -5.69
C HIS A 98 -23.67 -17.55 -6.90
N ILE A 99 -23.29 -18.42 -7.82
CA ILE A 99 -22.62 -18.01 -9.06
C ILE A 99 -23.63 -18.04 -10.19
N ILE A 100 -23.88 -16.88 -10.78
CA ILE A 100 -24.71 -16.75 -11.98
C ILE A 100 -23.81 -16.64 -13.22
N PRO A 101 -24.26 -17.07 -14.41
CA PRO A 101 -23.53 -16.84 -15.65
C PRO A 101 -23.30 -15.34 -15.89
N GLU A 102 -22.13 -14.97 -16.40
CA GLU A 102 -21.93 -13.59 -16.87
C GLU A 102 -22.80 -13.37 -18.12
N LEU A 103 -23.46 -12.21 -18.18
CA LEU A 103 -24.14 -11.79 -19.41
C LEU A 103 -23.09 -11.48 -20.48
N GLU A 104 -23.32 -12.01 -21.67
CA GLU A 104 -22.50 -11.77 -22.86
C GLU A 104 -23.37 -11.14 -23.96
N PHE A 105 -22.77 -10.24 -24.74
CA PHE A 105 -23.38 -9.58 -25.89
C PHE A 105 -22.27 -9.45 -26.95
N ASP A 106 -22.29 -10.35 -27.93
CA ASP A 106 -21.19 -10.55 -28.90
C ASP A 106 -19.81 -10.66 -28.24
N GLY A 107 -19.79 -11.34 -27.09
CA GLY A 107 -18.63 -11.50 -26.21
C GLY A 107 -18.83 -10.86 -24.84
N LYS A 108 -17.74 -10.73 -24.08
CA LYS A 108 -17.78 -10.24 -22.70
C LYS A 108 -18.10 -8.74 -22.65
N ILE A 109 -19.19 -8.39 -21.96
CA ILE A 109 -19.51 -6.99 -21.65
C ILE A 109 -18.43 -6.42 -20.72
N SER A 110 -17.66 -5.46 -21.23
CA SER A 110 -16.54 -4.87 -20.52
C SER A 110 -16.86 -3.46 -20.05
N GLY A 111 -16.99 -3.27 -18.73
CA GLY A 111 -17.13 -1.94 -18.14
C GLY A 111 -15.95 -1.00 -18.46
N ARG A 112 -14.77 -1.55 -18.82
CA ARG A 112 -13.63 -0.73 -19.30
C ARG A 112 -13.90 -0.16 -20.69
N GLU A 113 -14.40 -0.99 -21.61
CA GLU A 113 -14.68 -0.55 -22.98
C GLU A 113 -15.90 0.37 -23.01
N ILE A 114 -16.93 0.12 -22.18
CA ILE A 114 -18.06 1.04 -21.98
C ILE A 114 -17.58 2.43 -21.56
N ARG A 115 -16.74 2.53 -20.51
CA ARG A 115 -16.21 3.82 -20.06
C ARG A 115 -15.33 4.49 -21.11
N LYS A 116 -14.51 3.70 -21.81
CA LYS A 116 -13.63 4.21 -22.87
C LYS A 116 -14.45 4.82 -24.00
N SER A 117 -15.48 4.10 -24.48
CA SER A 117 -16.37 4.58 -25.53
C SER A 117 -17.08 5.89 -25.12
N ILE A 118 -17.59 5.98 -23.90
CA ILE A 118 -18.20 7.23 -23.40
C ILE A 118 -17.19 8.40 -23.40
N ILE A 119 -15.96 8.17 -22.93
CA ILE A 119 -14.92 9.20 -22.87
C ILE A 119 -14.48 9.64 -24.28
N GLU A 120 -14.27 8.70 -25.20
CA GLU A 120 -13.85 8.98 -26.58
C GLU A 120 -14.93 9.69 -27.40
N ASN A 121 -16.20 9.55 -27.00
CA ASN A 121 -17.34 10.27 -27.57
C ASN A 121 -17.72 11.51 -26.76
N ASN A 122 -16.73 12.24 -26.22
CA ASN A 122 -16.92 13.52 -25.53
C ASN A 122 -17.93 13.47 -24.38
N MET A 123 -17.92 12.39 -23.60
CA MET A 123 -18.85 12.15 -22.49
C MET A 123 -20.31 11.98 -22.92
N GLU A 124 -20.57 11.65 -24.18
CA GLU A 124 -21.87 11.16 -24.66
C GLU A 124 -21.90 9.63 -24.61
N ILE A 125 -23.09 9.04 -24.50
CA ILE A 125 -23.26 7.58 -24.49
C ILE A 125 -23.69 7.15 -25.90
N PRO A 126 -22.82 6.45 -26.66
CA PRO A 126 -23.18 5.97 -28.00
C PRO A 126 -24.25 4.88 -27.97
N GLU A 127 -24.98 4.69 -29.07
CA GLU A 127 -26.08 3.71 -29.16
C GLU A 127 -25.61 2.28 -28.86
N GLU A 128 -24.44 1.88 -29.36
CA GLU A 128 -23.86 0.57 -29.08
C GLU A 128 -23.58 0.35 -27.59
N VAL A 129 -23.29 1.42 -26.84
CA VAL A 129 -23.13 1.33 -25.37
C VAL A 129 -24.49 1.28 -24.67
N LYS A 130 -25.50 1.95 -25.21
CA LYS A 130 -26.87 1.90 -24.65
C LYS A 130 -27.45 0.50 -24.73
N GLU A 131 -27.14 -0.27 -25.77
CA GLU A 131 -27.55 -1.66 -25.91
C GLU A 131 -26.98 -2.57 -24.80
N LEU A 132 -25.80 -2.22 -24.28
CA LEU A 132 -25.12 -2.97 -23.21
C LEU A 132 -25.60 -2.61 -21.80
N LEU A 133 -26.38 -1.53 -21.65
CA LEU A 133 -26.76 -0.97 -20.36
C LEU A 133 -28.28 -1.04 -20.15
N PRO A 134 -28.75 -1.30 -18.92
CA PRO A 134 -30.16 -1.15 -18.59
C PRO A 134 -30.63 0.28 -18.89
N LYS A 135 -31.82 0.43 -19.48
CA LYS A 135 -32.43 1.74 -19.81
C LYS A 135 -32.42 2.72 -18.62
N THR A 136 -32.64 2.22 -17.41
CA THR A 136 -32.59 3.01 -16.17
C THR A 136 -31.18 3.53 -15.88
N SER A 137 -30.15 2.70 -16.04
CA SER A 137 -28.75 3.08 -15.88
C SER A 137 -28.32 4.12 -16.92
N THR A 138 -28.70 3.94 -18.19
CA THR A 138 -28.44 4.89 -19.27
C THR A 138 -29.02 6.27 -18.95
N LYS A 139 -30.31 6.32 -18.59
CA LYS A 139 -30.99 7.58 -18.23
C LYS A 139 -30.32 8.29 -17.05
N ILE A 140 -29.91 7.52 -16.02
CA ILE A 140 -29.20 8.08 -14.87
C ILE A 140 -27.84 8.64 -15.29
N LEU A 141 -27.06 7.91 -16.10
CA LEU A 141 -25.78 8.42 -16.61
C LEU A 141 -25.97 9.70 -17.40
N GLU A 142 -26.86 9.72 -18.40
CA GLU A 142 -27.12 10.91 -19.21
C GLU A 142 -27.48 12.13 -18.35
N ASN A 143 -28.27 11.94 -17.30
CA ASN A 143 -28.61 13.00 -16.37
C ASN A 143 -27.40 13.51 -15.58
N GLU A 144 -26.53 12.63 -15.08
CA GLU A 144 -25.32 13.02 -14.35
C GLU A 144 -24.29 13.68 -15.27
N LEU A 145 -24.14 13.17 -16.50
CA LEU A 145 -23.30 13.77 -17.55
C LEU A 145 -23.76 15.21 -17.86
N LYS A 146 -25.07 15.42 -18.07
CA LYS A 146 -25.66 16.75 -18.31
C LYS A 146 -25.49 17.72 -17.15
N LYS A 147 -25.52 17.23 -15.90
CA LYS A 147 -25.29 18.05 -14.71
C LYS A 147 -23.81 18.44 -14.52
N GLY A 148 -22.89 17.82 -15.26
CA GLY A 148 -21.46 17.99 -15.03
C GLY A 148 -21.01 17.41 -13.68
N THR A 149 -21.75 16.46 -13.11
CA THR A 149 -21.43 15.79 -11.83
C THR A 149 -20.48 14.61 -12.00
N ILE A 150 -19.96 14.40 -13.22
CA ILE A 150 -18.84 13.51 -13.48
C ILE A 150 -17.75 13.86 -12.46
N PRO A 151 -17.21 12.88 -11.71
CA PRO A 151 -16.07 13.13 -10.83
C PRO A 151 -15.05 13.90 -11.66
N GLY A 152 -14.76 15.14 -11.27
CA GLY A 152 -13.98 16.07 -12.08
C GLY A 152 -12.62 15.48 -12.44
N GLU A 153 -11.86 16.20 -13.29
CA GLU A 153 -10.47 15.86 -13.54
C GLU A 153 -9.83 15.42 -12.23
N LYS A 154 -9.39 14.15 -12.18
CA LYS A 154 -8.49 13.64 -11.15
C LYS A 154 -7.56 14.78 -10.78
N TYR A 155 -7.33 15.09 -9.51
CA TYR A 155 -6.67 16.34 -9.11
C TYR A 155 -5.18 16.32 -9.51
N TRP A 156 -4.90 16.36 -10.82
CA TRP A 156 -3.61 16.28 -11.47
C TRP A 156 -2.76 17.42 -10.95
N LYS A 157 -3.36 18.58 -10.66
CA LYS A 157 -2.70 19.70 -10.00
C LYS A 157 -2.09 19.32 -8.64
N ASN A 158 -2.83 18.60 -7.79
CA ASN A 158 -2.33 18.17 -6.49
C ASN A 158 -1.24 17.10 -6.65
N MET A 159 -1.45 16.14 -7.54
CA MET A 159 -0.47 15.09 -7.78
C MET A 159 0.82 15.63 -8.41
N THR A 160 0.74 16.36 -9.53
CA THR A 160 1.89 16.97 -10.21
C THR A 160 2.65 17.88 -9.26
N LYS A 161 1.96 18.72 -8.48
CA LYS A 161 2.58 19.52 -7.42
C LYS A 161 3.42 18.65 -6.49
N ARG A 162 2.87 17.58 -5.93
CA ARG A 162 3.63 16.68 -5.04
C ARG A 162 4.80 16.00 -5.73
N MET A 163 4.56 15.43 -6.91
CA MET A 163 5.58 14.74 -7.68
C MET A 163 6.72 15.69 -8.06
N ASN A 164 6.44 16.98 -8.27
CA ASN A 164 7.43 18.01 -8.58
C ASN A 164 8.14 18.59 -7.35
N THR A 165 7.48 18.70 -6.19
CA THR A 165 8.02 19.46 -5.05
C THR A 165 8.44 18.62 -3.84
N CYS A 166 7.89 17.41 -3.65
CA CYS A 166 8.21 16.62 -2.45
C CYS A 166 9.68 16.15 -2.45
N SER A 167 10.32 16.10 -1.29
CA SER A 167 11.67 15.51 -1.17
C SER A 167 11.60 13.99 -1.22
N ARG A 168 12.71 13.31 -1.53
CA ARG A 168 12.82 11.83 -1.47
C ARG A 168 12.29 11.25 -0.15
N PRO A 169 12.68 11.75 1.04
CA PRO A 169 12.13 11.19 2.29
C PRO A 169 10.64 11.48 2.49
N ASN A 170 10.12 12.61 2.00
CA ASN A 170 8.68 12.87 2.10
C ASN A 170 7.88 11.97 1.16
N LEU A 171 8.40 11.66 -0.03
CA LEU A 171 7.81 10.65 -0.92
C LEU A 171 7.90 9.24 -0.33
N MET A 172 8.98 8.91 0.39
CA MET A 172 9.14 7.62 1.06
C MET A 172 8.04 7.35 2.10
N ASN A 173 7.46 8.40 2.69
CA ASN A 173 6.36 8.25 3.64
C ASN A 173 4.99 7.97 2.99
N ILE A 174 4.86 8.19 1.68
CA ILE A 174 3.63 7.88 0.94
C ILE A 174 3.58 6.37 0.70
N ALA A 175 2.41 5.78 0.92
CA ALA A 175 2.20 4.36 0.66
C ALA A 175 2.35 4.02 -0.82
N TYR A 176 2.70 2.77 -1.11
CA TYR A 176 2.81 2.22 -2.47
C TYR A 176 3.95 2.81 -3.33
N LEU A 177 4.86 3.59 -2.73
CA LEU A 177 6.09 4.04 -3.36
C LEU A 177 7.30 3.33 -2.77
N ASN A 178 8.07 2.63 -3.60
CA ASN A 178 9.37 2.05 -3.25
C ASN A 178 10.53 2.98 -3.67
N GLY A 179 11.78 2.63 -3.32
CA GLY A 179 12.94 3.47 -3.64
C GLY A 179 13.10 3.74 -5.14
N ASN A 180 12.88 2.72 -5.98
CA ASN A 180 13.00 2.84 -7.43
C ASN A 180 11.96 3.81 -8.00
N ALA A 181 10.69 3.69 -7.59
CA ALA A 181 9.65 4.62 -8.01
C ALA A 181 9.96 6.05 -7.59
N ILE A 182 10.44 6.26 -6.35
CA ILE A 182 10.79 7.59 -5.87
C ILE A 182 11.95 8.18 -6.69
N ASN A 183 12.98 7.39 -6.99
CA ASN A 183 14.10 7.87 -7.80
C ASN A 183 13.68 8.22 -9.22
N GLU A 184 12.82 7.41 -9.84
CA GLU A 184 12.24 7.73 -11.15
C GLU A 184 11.36 8.98 -11.10
N ILE A 185 10.61 9.19 -10.01
CA ILE A 185 9.85 10.42 -9.78
C ILE A 185 10.77 11.64 -9.74
N ILE A 186 11.88 11.58 -9.00
CA ILE A 186 12.81 12.71 -8.93
C ILE A 186 13.47 12.96 -10.29
N LYS A 187 13.86 11.90 -11.00
CA LYS A 187 14.53 11.98 -12.30
C LYS A 187 13.63 12.54 -13.40
N GLY A 188 12.33 12.23 -13.36
CA GLY A 188 11.37 12.64 -14.39
C GLY A 188 10.80 14.05 -14.23
N ARG A 189 11.19 14.80 -13.19
CA ARG A 189 10.72 16.19 -13.02
C ARG A 189 11.15 17.06 -14.21
N VAL A 190 10.32 17.97 -14.70
CA VAL A 190 9.01 18.43 -14.17
C VAL A 190 7.84 17.76 -14.88
N TYR A 191 6.87 17.25 -14.12
CA TYR A 191 5.62 16.66 -14.63
C TYR A 191 4.60 17.72 -15.00
N ARG A 192 4.02 17.61 -16.20
CA ARG A 192 2.99 18.52 -16.73
C ARG A 192 1.73 17.82 -17.22
N ASP A 193 1.81 16.51 -17.46
CA ASP A 193 0.79 15.70 -18.11
C ASP A 193 0.69 14.31 -17.45
N GLU A 194 -0.40 13.59 -17.74
CA GLU A 194 -0.63 12.24 -17.21
C GLU A 194 0.35 11.21 -17.78
N GLU A 195 0.72 11.30 -19.06
CA GLU A 195 1.53 10.29 -19.73
C GLU A 195 2.95 10.18 -19.13
N SER A 196 3.57 11.32 -18.82
CA SER A 196 4.88 11.38 -18.17
C SER A 196 4.88 10.77 -16.76
N ILE A 197 3.75 10.88 -16.04
CA ILE A 197 3.53 10.23 -14.75
C ILE A 197 3.46 8.71 -14.93
N TRP A 198 2.66 8.22 -15.87
CA TRP A 198 2.59 6.79 -16.16
C TRP A 198 3.93 6.21 -16.60
N ALA A 199 4.66 6.91 -17.47
CA ALA A 199 5.98 6.50 -17.95
C ALA A 199 6.97 6.34 -16.78
N THR A 200 6.92 7.23 -15.79
CA THR A 200 7.75 7.16 -14.58
C THR A 200 7.54 5.85 -13.82
N PHE A 201 6.28 5.48 -13.57
CA PHE A 201 5.96 4.22 -12.88
C PHE A 201 6.31 2.99 -13.71
N ARG A 202 6.16 3.04 -15.04
CA ARG A 202 6.61 1.95 -15.93
C ARG A 202 8.12 1.73 -15.84
N ARG A 203 8.93 2.80 -15.86
CA ARG A 203 10.39 2.72 -15.67
C ARG A 203 10.78 2.13 -14.32
N ALA A 204 9.97 2.37 -13.29
CA ALA A 204 10.14 1.78 -11.96
C ALA A 204 9.66 0.31 -11.85
N GLY A 205 9.18 -0.29 -12.94
CA GLY A 205 8.69 -1.68 -12.98
C GLY A 205 7.26 -1.86 -12.47
N TYR A 206 6.46 -0.80 -12.36
CA TYR A 206 5.09 -0.91 -11.83
C TYR A 206 4.14 -1.33 -12.94
N GLY A 207 3.33 -2.35 -12.64
CA GLY A 207 2.19 -2.72 -13.49
C GLY A 207 0.99 -1.79 -13.28
N PRO A 208 0.00 -1.79 -14.19
CA PRO A 208 -1.08 -0.80 -14.20
C PRO A 208 -1.89 -0.68 -12.91
N VAL A 209 -2.10 -1.79 -12.19
CA VAL A 209 -2.86 -1.80 -10.93
C VAL A 209 -2.10 -1.07 -9.83
N LEU A 210 -0.81 -1.39 -9.66
CA LEU A 210 0.03 -0.75 -8.64
C LEU A 210 0.28 0.72 -8.99
N THR A 211 0.46 1.06 -10.28
CA THR A 211 0.57 2.45 -10.72
C THR A 211 -0.65 3.28 -10.32
N ARG A 212 -1.88 2.78 -10.54
CA ARG A 212 -3.09 3.50 -10.13
C ARG A 212 -3.16 3.70 -8.63
N LEU A 213 -2.78 2.69 -7.85
CA LEU A 213 -2.79 2.76 -6.39
C LEU A 213 -1.74 3.76 -5.88
N ALA A 214 -0.53 3.73 -6.42
CA ALA A 214 0.54 4.68 -6.09
C ALA A 214 0.16 6.12 -6.46
N ILE A 215 -0.41 6.34 -7.65
CA ILE A 215 -0.93 7.63 -8.09
C ILE A 215 -2.00 8.15 -7.11
N SER A 216 -2.97 7.29 -6.75
CA SER A 216 -4.04 7.65 -5.81
C SER A 216 -3.48 7.95 -4.42
N ALA A 217 -2.50 7.19 -3.95
CA ALA A 217 -1.82 7.45 -2.67
C ALA A 217 -1.06 8.79 -2.67
N ILE A 218 -0.44 9.17 -3.80
CA ILE A 218 0.17 10.49 -3.95
C ILE A 218 -0.91 11.58 -3.90
N GLU A 219 -1.96 11.45 -4.69
CA GLU A 219 -3.08 12.40 -4.77
C GLU A 219 -3.65 12.68 -3.37
N GLU A 220 -4.07 11.61 -2.68
CA GLU A 220 -4.74 11.63 -1.38
C GLU A 220 -3.81 11.74 -0.18
N LYS A 221 -2.48 11.76 -0.37
CA LYS A 221 -1.46 11.72 0.71
C LYS A 221 -1.56 10.49 1.63
N VAL A 222 -2.01 9.35 1.12
CA VAL A 222 -2.08 8.12 1.93
C VAL A 222 -0.70 7.78 2.44
N THR A 223 -0.54 7.76 3.76
CA THR A 223 0.77 7.46 4.37
C THR A 223 0.94 5.98 4.62
N ARG A 224 2.18 5.51 4.67
CA ARG A 224 2.52 4.15 5.11
C ARG A 224 1.97 3.84 6.51
N GLN A 225 2.04 4.81 7.42
CA GLN A 225 1.52 4.67 8.78
C GLN A 225 0.01 4.45 8.79
N GLU A 226 -0.72 5.21 7.98
CA GLU A 226 -2.17 5.08 7.86
C GLU A 226 -2.59 3.70 7.32
N VAL A 227 -1.89 3.19 6.30
CA VAL A 227 -2.13 1.84 5.78
C VAL A 227 -1.85 0.78 6.84
N VAL A 228 -0.74 0.90 7.57
CA VAL A 228 -0.40 -0.07 8.60
C VAL A 228 -1.35 0.00 9.79
N ASN A 229 -1.76 1.19 10.25
CA ASN A 229 -2.78 1.31 11.30
C ASN A 229 -4.08 0.61 10.90
N LEU A 230 -4.53 0.84 9.66
CA LEU A 230 -5.70 0.17 9.11
C LEU A 230 -5.52 -1.36 9.08
N MET A 231 -4.36 -1.84 8.63
CA MET A 231 -4.07 -3.28 8.66
C MET A 231 -4.10 -3.85 10.08
N ARG A 232 -3.44 -3.19 11.04
CA ARG A 232 -3.41 -3.64 12.44
C ARG A 232 -4.80 -3.71 13.07
N GLU A 233 -5.66 -2.74 12.79
CA GLU A 233 -7.04 -2.75 13.28
C GLU A 233 -7.78 -4.02 12.82
N TYR A 234 -7.66 -4.39 11.55
CA TYR A 234 -8.33 -5.58 11.02
C TYR A 234 -7.60 -6.89 11.33
N GLU A 235 -6.30 -6.86 11.60
CA GLU A 235 -5.56 -7.98 12.20
C GLU A 235 -6.05 -8.28 13.62
N GLN A 236 -6.23 -7.25 14.47
CA GLN A 236 -6.79 -7.39 15.83
C GLN A 236 -8.21 -7.94 15.80
N LYS A 237 -9.01 -7.52 14.82
CA LYS A 237 -10.35 -8.08 14.57
C LYS A 237 -10.29 -9.51 14.03
N GLY A 238 -9.13 -10.10 13.74
CA GLY A 238 -9.00 -11.46 13.20
C GLY A 238 -9.52 -11.61 11.77
N VAL A 239 -9.63 -10.52 11.02
CA VAL A 239 -10.13 -10.50 9.63
C VAL A 239 -8.99 -10.67 8.63
N ILE A 240 -7.80 -10.16 8.95
CA ILE A 240 -6.60 -10.37 8.14
C ILE A 240 -5.91 -11.68 8.57
N PRO A 241 -5.57 -12.58 7.63
CA PRO A 241 -4.80 -13.79 7.96
C PRO A 241 -3.42 -13.48 8.53
N GLN A 242 -2.97 -14.32 9.46
CA GLN A 242 -1.63 -14.22 10.05
C GLN A 242 -0.53 -14.22 8.98
N GLU A 243 -0.63 -15.06 7.94
CA GLU A 243 0.36 -15.14 6.86
C GLU A 243 0.40 -13.90 5.95
N GLN A 244 -0.53 -12.97 6.14
CA GLN A 244 -0.59 -11.67 5.47
C GLN A 244 -0.33 -10.48 6.40
N SER A 245 -0.11 -10.72 7.69
CA SER A 245 0.04 -9.65 8.67
C SER A 245 1.25 -8.77 8.40
N VAL A 246 1.25 -7.56 8.96
CA VAL A 246 2.41 -6.67 8.95
C VAL A 246 3.64 -7.39 9.53
N ASP A 247 3.49 -8.12 10.63
CA ASP A 247 4.59 -8.88 11.24
C ASP A 247 5.16 -9.92 10.29
N LYS A 248 4.30 -10.64 9.56
CA LYS A 248 4.79 -11.68 8.64
C LYS A 248 5.56 -11.10 7.46
N VAL A 249 5.22 -9.88 7.05
CA VAL A 249 5.97 -9.13 6.02
C VAL A 249 7.32 -8.66 6.56
N ILE A 250 7.40 -8.27 7.83
CA ILE A 250 8.65 -7.93 8.52
C ILE A 250 9.54 -9.18 8.69
N GLU A 251 8.98 -10.29 9.19
CA GLU A 251 9.66 -11.59 9.31
C GLU A 251 10.25 -12.05 7.98
N ARG A 252 9.45 -11.99 6.91
CA ARG A 252 9.92 -12.31 5.55
C ARG A 252 11.11 -11.46 5.15
N SER A 253 11.04 -10.16 5.41
CA SER A 253 12.10 -9.20 5.06
C SER A 253 13.41 -9.54 5.79
N PHE A 254 13.32 -9.89 7.08
CA PHE A 254 14.49 -10.30 7.87
C PHE A 254 15.05 -11.66 7.47
N TYR A 255 14.16 -12.62 7.16
CA TYR A 255 14.57 -13.93 6.64
C TYR A 255 15.36 -13.78 5.33
N VAL A 256 14.82 -13.04 4.37
CA VAL A 256 15.49 -12.80 3.08
C VAL A 256 16.86 -12.16 3.30
N ALA A 257 16.94 -11.11 4.12
CA ALA A 257 18.22 -10.48 4.44
C ALA A 257 19.24 -11.45 5.05
N THR A 258 18.78 -12.35 5.93
CA THR A 258 19.63 -13.38 6.57
C THR A 258 20.11 -14.44 5.57
N GLN A 259 19.29 -14.84 4.59
CA GLN A 259 19.72 -15.79 3.56
C GLN A 259 20.67 -15.13 2.55
N CYS A 260 20.44 -13.86 2.19
CA CYS A 260 21.36 -13.12 1.34
C CYS A 260 22.75 -12.96 1.96
N GLU A 261 22.83 -12.75 3.27
CA GLU A 261 24.12 -12.75 4.00
C GLU A 261 24.85 -14.09 3.87
N LYS A 262 24.12 -15.20 3.70
CA LYS A 262 24.66 -16.54 3.47
C LYS A 262 24.93 -16.84 1.97
N GLY A 263 24.76 -15.85 1.10
CA GLY A 263 25.00 -15.98 -0.34
C GLY A 263 23.81 -16.44 -1.18
N GLU A 264 22.60 -16.56 -0.61
CA GLU A 264 21.41 -16.91 -1.38
C GLU A 264 20.81 -15.70 -2.11
N GLU A 265 20.33 -15.90 -3.34
CA GLU A 265 19.62 -14.86 -4.07
C GLU A 265 18.30 -14.49 -3.37
N ALA A 266 18.03 -13.18 -3.28
CA ALA A 266 16.89 -12.67 -2.55
C ALA A 266 15.53 -13.13 -3.12
N SER A 267 15.46 -13.41 -4.43
CA SER A 267 14.29 -13.97 -5.10
C SER A 267 13.98 -15.40 -4.63
N ILE A 268 15.00 -16.24 -4.56
CA ILE A 268 14.95 -17.64 -4.10
C ILE A 268 14.57 -17.70 -2.62
N ALA A 269 15.22 -16.89 -1.77
CA ALA A 269 14.89 -16.81 -0.35
C ALA A 269 13.44 -16.39 -0.13
N ASN A 270 12.96 -15.39 -0.88
CA ASN A 270 11.57 -14.93 -0.79
C ASN A 270 10.57 -16.01 -1.22
N GLU A 271 10.88 -16.79 -2.25
CA GLU A 271 10.05 -17.92 -2.69
C GLU A 271 10.01 -19.03 -1.63
N LYS A 272 11.16 -19.40 -1.06
CA LYS A 272 11.26 -20.39 0.03
C LYS A 272 10.39 -19.99 1.23
N PHE A 273 10.45 -18.72 1.64
CA PHE A 273 9.61 -18.22 2.73
C PHE A 273 8.11 -18.34 2.43
N ARG A 274 7.69 -17.94 1.22
CA ARG A 274 6.27 -17.95 0.84
C ARG A 274 5.70 -19.36 0.68
N ASN A 275 6.53 -20.33 0.32
CA ASN A 275 6.10 -21.70 0.08
C ASN A 275 6.18 -22.60 1.32
N ASN A 276 6.86 -22.15 2.38
CA ASN A 276 7.03 -22.93 3.60
C ASN A 276 6.42 -22.20 4.83
N PRO A 277 5.17 -22.54 5.20
CA PRO A 277 4.50 -21.92 6.35
C PRO A 277 5.12 -22.30 7.70
N ASN A 278 6.02 -23.30 7.72
CA ASN A 278 6.68 -23.75 8.95
C ASN A 278 7.90 -22.92 9.32
N ILE A 279 8.32 -21.96 8.48
CA ILE A 279 9.43 -21.07 8.81
C ILE A 279 8.99 -20.12 9.93
N LYS A 280 9.59 -20.34 11.11
CA LYS A 280 9.47 -19.46 12.27
C LYS A 280 10.73 -18.64 12.42
N ILE A 281 10.56 -17.33 12.52
CA ILE A 281 11.66 -16.40 12.72
C ILE A 281 11.51 -15.82 14.12
N ASN A 282 12.40 -16.21 15.01
CA ASN A 282 12.44 -15.64 16.36
C ASN A 282 13.32 -14.39 16.36
N ASN A 283 13.02 -13.46 17.27
CA ASN A 283 13.84 -12.27 17.55
C ASN A 283 14.09 -11.38 16.31
N VAL A 284 13.03 -11.09 15.55
CA VAL A 284 13.12 -10.14 14.44
C VAL A 284 13.46 -8.75 15.00
N PRO A 285 14.57 -8.12 14.57
CA PRO A 285 14.90 -6.78 15.06
C PRO A 285 13.90 -5.77 14.51
N LEU A 286 13.25 -5.06 15.42
CA LEU A 286 12.34 -3.93 15.11
C LEU A 286 13.06 -2.59 15.16
N SER A 287 14.33 -2.58 15.54
CA SER A 287 15.18 -1.40 15.47
C SER A 287 16.60 -1.74 15.04
N ILE A 288 17.24 -0.83 14.30
CA ILE A 288 18.62 -0.98 13.81
C ILE A 288 19.38 0.31 14.07
N GLU A 289 20.62 0.21 14.54
CA GLU A 289 21.49 1.35 14.78
C GLU A 289 22.49 1.57 13.66
N ALA A 290 22.39 2.73 13.01
CA ALA A 290 23.22 3.14 11.90
C ALA A 290 24.21 4.23 12.30
N GLY A 291 25.45 4.13 11.82
CA GLY A 291 26.39 5.25 11.89
C GLY A 291 26.03 6.34 10.86
N LEU A 292 26.50 7.56 11.10
CA LEU A 292 26.35 8.70 10.20
C LEU A 292 27.70 9.08 9.59
N TYR A 293 27.71 9.50 8.32
CA TYR A 293 28.88 10.09 7.68
C TYR A 293 28.78 11.63 7.75
N LEU A 294 29.16 12.21 8.89
CA LEU A 294 29.07 13.66 9.13
C LEU A 294 30.45 14.31 9.08
N THR A 295 30.49 15.53 8.56
CA THR A 295 31.64 16.42 8.75
C THR A 295 31.72 16.92 10.19
N GLU A 296 32.88 17.43 10.60
CA GLU A 296 33.06 18.04 11.92
C GLU A 296 32.06 19.20 12.16
N PHE A 297 31.81 20.01 11.12
CA PHE A 297 30.86 21.12 11.18
C PHE A 297 29.41 20.65 11.39
N GLU A 298 28.97 19.64 10.62
CA GLU A 298 27.64 19.06 10.76
C GLU A 298 27.45 18.41 12.14
N THR A 299 28.50 17.75 12.65
CA THR A 299 28.53 17.15 13.98
C THR A 299 28.35 18.21 15.08
N LYS A 300 29.09 19.33 14.99
CA LYS A 300 28.95 20.46 15.92
C LYS A 300 27.54 21.05 15.91
N ILE A 301 26.94 21.22 14.73
CA ILE A 301 25.57 21.73 14.58
C ILE A 301 24.56 20.79 15.23
N LEU A 302 24.69 19.48 14.96
CA LEU A 302 23.82 18.45 15.51
C LEU A 302 23.89 18.39 17.04
N ASN A 303 25.10 18.32 17.61
CA ASN A 303 25.30 18.28 19.06
C ASN A 303 24.73 19.51 19.75
N ARG A 304 24.97 20.71 19.21
CA ARG A 304 24.39 21.95 19.74
C ARG A 304 22.86 21.89 19.80
N ASN A 305 22.23 21.38 18.75
CA ASN A 305 20.78 21.32 18.66
C ASN A 305 20.17 20.20 19.52
N LEU A 306 20.85 19.07 19.67
CA LEU A 306 20.47 18.00 20.60
C LEU A 306 20.51 18.50 22.05
N ASN A 307 21.58 19.17 22.45
CA ASN A 307 21.72 19.74 23.80
C ASN A 307 20.63 20.78 24.10
N ASN A 308 20.30 21.62 23.12
CA ASN A 308 19.21 22.60 23.26
C ASN A 308 17.83 21.93 23.34
N LYS A 309 17.60 20.84 22.62
CA LYS A 309 16.35 20.06 22.70
C LYS A 309 16.19 19.44 24.09
N ASN A 310 17.25 18.83 24.64
CA ASN A 310 17.21 18.18 25.96
C ASN A 310 16.94 19.21 27.07
N ARG A 311 17.59 20.38 27.04
CA ARG A 311 17.34 21.47 28.00
C ARG A 311 15.91 22.00 27.96
N LYS A 312 15.28 22.07 26.77
CA LYS A 312 13.88 22.49 26.65
C LYS A 312 12.91 21.43 27.19
N LEU A 313 13.18 20.15 26.97
CA LEU A 313 12.37 19.05 27.53
C LEU A 313 12.43 19.02 29.07
N GLU A 314 13.56 19.42 29.67
CA GLU A 314 13.70 19.53 31.13
C GLU A 314 12.98 20.75 31.73
N GLN A 315 12.71 21.79 30.94
CA GLN A 315 12.09 23.04 31.40
C GLN A 315 10.57 23.11 31.10
N ASP A 316 10.09 22.42 30.05
CA ASP A 316 8.69 22.42 29.65
C ASP A 316 7.89 21.30 30.35
N SER A 317 7.61 21.47 31.64
CA SER A 317 6.55 20.73 32.35
C SER A 317 5.17 21.42 32.27
N SER A 318 5.01 22.43 31.40
CA SER A 318 3.79 23.24 31.26
C SER A 318 3.26 23.28 29.81
N PRO A 319 1.93 23.41 29.59
CA PRO A 319 1.30 23.13 28.30
C PRO A 319 1.23 24.39 27.42
N GLN A 320 2.33 24.81 26.80
CA GLN A 320 2.27 25.73 25.66
C GLN A 320 3.22 25.28 24.54
N LYS A 321 2.69 25.30 23.30
CA LYS A 321 3.26 24.72 22.08
C LYS A 321 4.76 25.02 21.91
N PRO A 322 5.66 24.03 22.11
CA PRO A 322 7.05 24.22 21.79
C PRO A 322 7.20 24.26 20.27
N SER A 323 7.96 25.25 19.77
CA SER A 323 8.54 25.22 18.43
C SER A 323 9.36 23.93 18.29
N GLN A 324 8.75 22.91 17.69
CA GLN A 324 9.24 21.53 17.72
C GLN A 324 10.52 21.43 16.90
N VAL A 325 11.67 21.37 17.57
CA VAL A 325 12.96 21.04 16.94
C VAL A 325 12.90 19.56 16.55
N ASN A 326 12.38 19.29 15.34
CA ASN A 326 12.21 17.95 14.81
C ASN A 326 13.54 17.41 14.29
N LEU A 327 14.34 16.85 15.20
CA LEU A 327 15.63 16.22 14.92
C LEU A 327 15.51 14.78 14.40
N ASN A 328 14.31 14.32 14.07
CA ASN A 328 14.10 12.94 13.65
C ASN A 328 14.60 12.78 12.22
N PRO A 329 15.65 11.97 11.98
CA PRO A 329 16.13 11.73 10.64
C PRO A 329 15.01 11.09 9.81
N LYS A 330 14.95 11.46 8.53
CA LYS A 330 14.04 10.82 7.59
C LYS A 330 14.83 9.87 6.71
N ILE A 331 14.58 8.58 6.87
CA ILE A 331 15.28 7.53 6.12
C ILE A 331 14.73 7.48 4.68
N TYR A 332 15.63 7.35 3.70
CA TYR A 332 15.26 7.23 2.31
C TYR A 332 16.32 6.48 1.51
N ILE A 333 15.96 6.13 0.28
CA ILE A 333 16.86 5.53 -0.71
C ILE A 333 17.32 6.63 -1.66
N ASP A 334 18.63 6.84 -1.74
CA ASP A 334 19.20 7.86 -2.63
C ASP A 334 19.24 7.41 -4.10
N LYS A 335 19.75 8.30 -4.97
CA LYS A 335 19.83 8.06 -6.42
C LYS A 335 20.76 6.89 -6.79
N ASP A 336 21.72 6.56 -5.93
CA ASP A 336 22.72 5.51 -6.14
C ASP A 336 22.28 4.20 -5.45
N GLY A 337 21.04 4.15 -4.95
CA GLY A 337 20.45 3.00 -4.28
C GLY A 337 20.86 2.85 -2.82
N LYS A 338 21.66 3.77 -2.28
CA LYS A 338 22.16 3.70 -0.90
C LYS A 338 21.10 4.13 0.10
N LEU A 339 21.15 3.52 1.29
CA LEU A 339 20.32 3.95 2.40
C LEU A 339 20.92 5.23 3.01
N SER A 340 20.12 6.28 3.01
CA SER A 340 20.48 7.63 3.42
C SER A 340 19.49 8.17 4.45
N CYS A 341 19.89 9.23 5.15
CA CYS A 341 18.96 10.01 5.95
C CYS A 341 19.03 11.51 5.63
N GLU A 342 17.90 12.19 5.83
CA GLU A 342 17.78 13.65 5.80
C GLU A 342 17.46 14.13 7.21
N ILE A 343 18.32 14.99 7.75
CA ILE A 343 18.13 15.62 9.05
C ILE A 343 17.92 17.11 8.82
N ARG A 344 16.84 17.67 9.37
CA ARG A 344 16.58 19.10 9.32
C ARG A 344 16.90 19.71 10.67
N VAL A 345 17.84 20.63 10.67
CA VAL A 345 18.32 21.31 11.88
C VAL A 345 18.29 22.80 11.58
N GLU A 346 17.52 23.57 12.35
CA GLU A 346 17.33 25.01 12.10
C GLU A 346 16.85 25.28 10.66
N LYS A 347 17.57 26.13 9.91
CA LYS A 347 17.38 26.40 8.47
C LYS A 347 18.24 25.52 7.56
N LYS A 348 18.95 24.54 8.12
CA LYS A 348 19.89 23.68 7.41
C LYS A 348 19.35 22.27 7.22
N LYS A 349 19.89 21.62 6.20
CA LYS A 349 19.52 20.29 5.76
C LYS A 349 20.77 19.46 5.60
N ILE A 350 20.93 18.47 6.46
CA ILE A 350 22.03 17.51 6.41
C ILE A 350 21.52 16.26 5.68
N LYS A 351 22.26 15.79 4.68
CA LYS A 351 21.98 14.53 3.99
C LYS A 351 23.23 13.69 4.02
N THR A 352 23.10 12.46 4.51
CA THR A 352 24.24 11.57 4.65
C THR A 352 23.86 10.12 4.45
N ASN A 353 24.83 9.35 3.93
CA ASN A 353 24.71 7.91 3.81
C ASN A 353 24.83 7.25 5.19
N LEU A 354 24.08 6.19 5.40
CA LEU A 354 24.12 5.43 6.63
C LEU A 354 25.24 4.39 6.58
N ARG A 355 25.97 4.24 7.69
CA ARG A 355 26.94 3.16 7.89
C ARG A 355 26.28 2.02 8.64
N ILE A 356 25.93 0.97 7.91
CA ILE A 356 25.14 -0.18 8.38
C ILE A 356 25.74 -1.47 7.80
N ALA A 357 25.59 -2.60 8.51
CA ALA A 357 26.00 -3.91 8.01
C ALA A 357 25.20 -4.32 6.74
N ALA A 358 25.82 -5.09 5.85
CA ALA A 358 25.21 -5.45 4.56
C ALA A 358 23.83 -6.12 4.72
N LYS A 359 23.69 -7.05 5.69
CA LYS A 359 22.42 -7.68 6.04
C LYS A 359 21.34 -6.66 6.43
N ASP A 360 21.66 -5.73 7.29
CA ASP A 360 20.71 -4.74 7.79
C ASP A 360 20.31 -3.73 6.69
N VAL A 361 21.22 -3.42 5.76
CA VAL A 361 20.89 -2.66 4.54
C VAL A 361 19.83 -3.43 3.74
N THR A 362 20.07 -4.71 3.45
CA THR A 362 19.10 -5.56 2.74
C THR A 362 17.76 -5.61 3.46
N TYR A 363 17.78 -5.79 4.79
CA TYR A 363 16.57 -5.86 5.59
C TYR A 363 15.75 -4.56 5.52
N ILE A 364 16.36 -3.40 5.78
CA ILE A 364 15.67 -2.10 5.69
C ILE A 364 15.21 -1.82 4.26
N ARG A 365 16.00 -2.19 3.24
CA ARG A 365 15.59 -2.08 1.84
C ARG A 365 14.34 -2.88 1.56
N TYR A 366 14.25 -4.13 2.00
CA TYR A 366 13.05 -4.95 1.87
C TYR A 366 11.84 -4.35 2.60
N ILE A 367 12.04 -3.77 3.79
CA ILE A 367 11.00 -3.04 4.52
C ILE A 367 10.52 -1.82 3.72
N LEU A 368 11.44 -0.99 3.23
CA LEU A 368 11.09 0.20 2.45
C LEU A 368 10.42 -0.20 1.12
N ASP A 369 10.91 -1.25 0.47
CA ASP A 369 10.40 -1.73 -0.81
C ASP A 369 9.13 -2.60 -0.66
N SER A 370 8.68 -2.92 0.56
CA SER A 370 7.34 -3.46 0.86
C SER A 370 6.22 -2.44 0.60
N GLN A 371 6.59 -1.16 0.46
CA GLN A 371 5.76 -0.02 0.06
C GLN A 371 4.73 0.48 1.07
N PHE A 372 4.40 -0.27 2.12
CA PHE A 372 3.44 0.18 3.14
C PHE A 372 3.99 0.16 4.57
N ILE A 373 5.09 -0.52 4.86
CA ILE A 373 5.68 -0.49 6.22
C ILE A 373 6.40 0.84 6.44
N PRO A 374 5.99 1.65 7.44
CA PRO A 374 6.66 2.90 7.77
C PRO A 374 7.98 2.64 8.49
N VAL A 375 8.92 3.55 8.31
CA VAL A 375 10.18 3.58 9.05
C VAL A 375 10.31 4.95 9.69
N THR A 376 10.51 4.98 11.00
CA THR A 376 10.82 6.20 11.75
C THR A 376 12.25 6.11 12.26
N SER A 377 12.80 7.22 12.72
CA SER A 377 14.13 7.19 13.32
C SER A 377 14.37 8.35 14.25
N GLU A 378 15.35 8.18 15.13
CA GLU A 378 15.85 9.21 16.03
C GLU A 378 17.37 9.20 16.06
N ILE A 379 17.93 10.32 16.50
CA ILE A 379 19.37 10.42 16.75
C ILE A 379 19.63 9.97 18.17
N ILE A 380 20.58 9.07 18.34
CA ILE A 380 21.05 8.60 19.64
C ILE A 380 22.53 8.93 19.79
N GLU A 381 22.95 9.20 21.03
CA GLU A 381 24.35 9.34 21.38
C GLU A 381 24.85 8.04 21.99
N THR A 382 25.98 7.55 21.49
CA THR A 382 26.64 6.35 21.99
C THR A 382 28.08 6.67 22.35
N LYS A 383 28.76 5.76 23.07
CA LYS A 383 30.21 5.87 23.30
C LYS A 383 31.01 6.02 21.99
N SER A 384 30.49 5.50 20.88
CA SER A 384 31.09 5.57 19.55
C SER A 384 30.73 6.84 18.75
N GLY A 385 30.02 7.79 19.36
CA GLY A 385 29.51 9.01 18.72
C GLY A 385 28.01 8.95 18.39
N LEU A 386 27.57 9.94 17.60
CA LEU A 386 26.18 10.05 17.13
C LEU A 386 25.83 8.91 16.17
N ARG A 387 24.68 8.28 16.42
CA ARG A 387 24.08 7.25 15.56
C ARG A 387 22.63 7.60 15.28
N VAL A 388 22.05 6.91 14.31
CA VAL A 388 20.61 6.93 14.05
C VAL A 388 20.04 5.58 14.42
N ARG A 389 19.07 5.58 15.32
CA ARG A 389 18.25 4.40 15.58
C ARG A 389 17.04 4.44 14.68
N ILE A 390 16.92 3.43 13.82
CA ILE A 390 15.86 3.27 12.85
C ILE A 390 14.85 2.30 13.44
N TYR A 391 13.58 2.66 13.45
CA TYR A 391 12.48 1.83 13.93
C TYR A 391 11.65 1.32 12.74
N ILE A 392 11.42 0.02 12.68
CA ILE A 392 10.61 -0.65 11.66
C ILE A 392 9.20 -0.80 12.23
N HIS A 393 8.25 -0.06 11.67
CA HIS A 393 6.92 0.09 12.24
C HIS A 393 6.98 0.71 13.65
N ASN A 394 5.91 1.37 14.08
CA ASN A 394 5.92 2.03 15.39
C ASN A 394 5.79 0.97 16.49
N ASN A 395 6.80 0.86 17.35
CA ASN A 395 6.76 0.09 18.60
C ASN A 395 5.91 0.78 19.68
N TYR A 396 4.75 1.34 19.32
CA TYR A 396 3.78 1.75 20.33
C TYR A 396 2.87 0.55 20.57
N ASN A 397 3.30 -0.29 21.51
CA ASN A 397 2.39 -1.15 22.25
C ASN A 397 1.37 -0.28 23.00
#